data_AF-A0A5D0X8P9-F1
#
_entry.id   AF-A0A5D0X8P9-F1
#
_cell.length_a   1.000
_cell.length_b   1.000
_cell.length_c   1.000
_cell.angle_alpha   90.00
_cell.angle_beta   90.00
_cell.angle_gamma   90.00
#
_symmetry.space_group_name_H-M   'P 1'
#
loop_
_entity.id
_entity.type
_entity.pdbx_description
1 polymer ?
#
loop_
_entity_poly.entity_id
_entity_poly.type
_entity_poly.pdbx_seq_one_letter_code
_entity_poly.pdbx_strand_id
1 'polypeptide(L)'
;MALFAPQGGPFTYTLPMIDGRTGAPHCENFEKGEFAKVAMMIGATSADRVYPSTSTALFLRRGVGARPGAQHATDIPIFFDSQSAEHGEETGVRHNAMGDAMSSYLVNFAKNGAPNTGWGLKVW
;
A
#
# COMPACT_ATOMS: atom_id res chain seq x y z
N MET A 1 23.88 19.07 5.94
CA MET A 1 23.03 18.32 6.90
C MET A 1 23.30 16.84 6.72
N ALA A 2 24.21 16.24 7.49
CA ALA A 2 24.57 14.82 7.36
C ALA A 2 24.78 14.12 8.72
N LEU A 3 24.46 14.80 9.84
CA LEU A 3 24.83 14.36 11.18
C LEU A 3 23.89 13.28 11.77
N PHE A 4 22.74 13.01 11.15
CA PHE A 4 21.73 12.08 11.67
C PHE A 4 21.35 10.94 10.71
N ALA A 5 21.99 10.82 9.56
CA ALA A 5 21.78 9.66 8.72
C ALA A 5 22.62 8.50 9.28
N PRO A 6 22.04 7.35 9.66
CA PRO A 6 22.82 6.19 10.05
C PRO A 6 23.77 5.83 8.91
N GLN A 7 25.07 5.91 9.21
CA GLN A 7 26.13 5.51 8.31
C GLN A 7 26.07 3.99 8.18
N GLY A 8 26.24 3.48 6.96
CA GLY A 8 25.98 2.10 6.58
C GLY A 8 26.42 1.06 7.62
N GLY A 9 25.52 0.12 7.89
CA GLY A 9 25.70 -1.06 8.73
C GLY A 9 24.85 -2.20 8.20
N PRO A 10 24.99 -3.43 8.73
CA PRO A 10 24.09 -4.53 8.36
C PRO A 10 22.64 -4.11 8.61
N PHE A 11 21.72 -4.56 7.76
CA PHE A 11 20.29 -4.29 7.95
C PHE A 11 19.87 -4.69 9.37
N THR A 12 19.37 -3.72 10.15
CA THR A 12 18.96 -3.92 11.55
C THR A 12 17.48 -4.25 11.69
N TYR A 13 16.75 -4.39 10.58
CA TYR A 13 15.37 -4.87 10.60
C TYR A 13 15.35 -6.38 10.33
N THR A 14 14.49 -7.08 11.03
CA THR A 14 14.25 -8.52 10.83
C THR A 14 12.85 -8.68 10.24
N LEU A 15 12.76 -9.43 9.14
CA LEU A 15 11.47 -9.86 8.60
C LEU A 15 10.83 -10.89 9.56
N PRO A 16 9.51 -11.16 9.44
CA PRO A 16 8.90 -12.26 10.17
C PRO A 16 9.69 -13.56 10.00
N MET A 17 10.04 -14.21 11.11
CA MET A 17 10.80 -15.46 11.13
C MET A 17 9.86 -16.63 11.41
N ILE A 18 10.03 -17.72 10.66
CA ILE A 18 9.34 -18.98 10.96
C ILE A 18 9.99 -19.57 12.20
N ASP A 19 9.23 -19.65 13.29
CA ASP A 19 9.69 -20.17 14.59
C ASP A 19 8.91 -21.43 15.02
N GLY A 20 7.96 -21.89 14.21
CA GLY A 20 7.09 -23.04 14.50
C GLY A 20 6.03 -22.77 15.57
N ARG A 21 5.90 -21.54 16.07
CA ARG A 21 4.94 -21.16 17.12
C ARG A 21 4.08 -19.96 16.72
N THR A 22 4.69 -18.89 16.23
CA THR A 22 4.07 -17.63 15.83
C THR A 22 4.22 -17.35 14.33
N GLY A 23 5.37 -17.67 13.75
CA GLY A 23 5.64 -17.61 12.32
C GLY A 23 5.34 -18.95 11.65
N ALA A 24 4.41 -18.94 10.70
CA ALA A 24 4.05 -20.12 9.91
C ALA A 24 4.74 -20.10 8.53
N PRO A 25 4.96 -21.25 7.89
CA PRO A 25 5.44 -21.30 6.49
C PRO A 25 4.33 -20.87 5.52
N HIS A 26 4.07 -19.56 5.44
CA HIS A 26 2.90 -18.99 4.78
C HIS A 26 2.74 -19.40 3.30
N CYS A 27 3.84 -19.47 2.53
CA CYS A 27 3.78 -19.87 1.12
C CYS A 27 3.35 -21.34 0.96
N GLU A 28 3.97 -22.25 1.71
CA GLU A 28 3.66 -23.69 1.67
C GLU A 28 2.22 -23.95 2.14
N ASN A 29 1.80 -23.29 3.24
CA ASN A 29 0.43 -23.39 3.73
C ASN A 29 -0.59 -22.88 2.70
N PHE A 30 -0.26 -21.81 1.98
CA PHE A 30 -1.13 -21.28 0.92
C PHE A 30 -1.26 -22.29 -0.23
N GLU A 31 -0.16 -22.86 -0.70
CA GLU A 31 -0.13 -23.87 -1.76
C GLU A 31 -0.92 -25.13 -1.39
N LYS A 32 -0.83 -25.59 -0.13
CA LYS A 32 -1.59 -26.74 0.38
C LYS A 32 -3.04 -26.41 0.73
N GLY A 33 -3.42 -25.14 0.71
CA GLY A 33 -4.73 -24.69 1.15
C GLY A 33 -4.94 -24.72 2.68
N GLU A 34 -3.88 -24.94 3.45
CA GLU A 34 -3.82 -25.02 4.92
C GLU A 34 -3.82 -23.62 5.57
N PHE A 35 -4.82 -22.80 5.23
CA PHE A 35 -5.00 -21.46 5.78
C PHE A 35 -6.49 -21.16 6.00
N ALA A 36 -6.78 -20.26 6.92
CA ALA A 36 -8.15 -19.81 7.17
C ALA A 36 -8.74 -19.17 5.90
N LYS A 37 -9.86 -19.69 5.42
CA LYS A 37 -10.57 -19.17 4.24
C LYS A 37 -11.39 -17.96 4.64
N VAL A 38 -10.75 -16.80 4.60
CA VAL A 38 -11.38 -15.50 4.83
C VAL A 38 -11.47 -14.74 3.51
N ALA A 39 -12.51 -13.92 3.35
CA ALA A 39 -12.57 -12.98 2.24
C ALA A 39 -11.34 -12.05 2.33
N MET A 40 -10.67 -11.81 1.21
CA MET A 40 -9.46 -11.02 1.14
C MET A 40 -9.56 -9.97 0.04
N MET A 41 -9.20 -8.73 0.38
CA MET A 41 -8.94 -7.65 -0.56
C MET A 41 -7.44 -7.37 -0.55
N ILE A 42 -6.79 -7.45 -1.71
CA ILE A 42 -5.36 -7.22 -1.86
C ILE A 42 -5.07 -6.51 -3.18
N GLY A 43 -4.05 -5.65 -3.19
CA GLY A 43 -3.64 -4.87 -4.36
C GLY A 43 -2.23 -4.30 -4.20
N ALA A 44 -1.74 -3.67 -5.27
CA ALA A 44 -0.45 -2.97 -5.31
C ALA A 44 -0.54 -1.76 -6.24
N THR A 45 0.31 -0.76 -6.04
CA THR A 45 0.39 0.38 -6.97
C THR A 45 1.17 0.02 -8.23
N SER A 46 0.93 0.73 -9.34
CA SER A 46 1.48 0.36 -10.65
C SER A 46 3.01 0.49 -10.76
N ALA A 47 3.63 1.21 -9.84
CA ALA A 47 5.08 1.31 -9.67
C ALA A 47 5.48 1.05 -8.20
N ASP A 48 4.87 0.02 -7.60
CA ASP A 48 5.15 -0.41 -6.22
C ASP A 48 6.55 -1.01 -6.09
N ARG A 49 7.50 -0.23 -5.56
CA ARG A 49 8.87 -0.68 -5.29
C ARG A 49 9.34 -0.18 -3.93
N VAL A 50 9.56 -1.11 -3.02
CA VAL A 50 10.00 -0.84 -1.64
C VAL A 50 11.53 -0.74 -1.50
N TYR A 51 12.32 -1.22 -2.47
CA TYR A 51 13.78 -1.34 -2.32
C TYR A 51 14.61 -0.43 -3.24
N PRO A 52 15.63 0.28 -2.69
CA PRO A 52 16.66 0.91 -3.49
C PRO A 52 17.63 -0.17 -4.00
N SER A 53 17.58 -0.48 -5.30
CA SER A 53 18.79 -0.95 -5.98
C SER A 53 19.69 0.29 -6.11
N THR A 54 20.52 0.51 -5.11
CA THR A 54 21.66 1.46 -5.07
C THR A 54 21.40 2.85 -5.65
N SER A 55 21.34 3.84 -4.75
CA SER A 55 21.35 5.30 -4.97
C SER A 55 19.99 6.01 -5.06
N THR A 56 19.75 6.83 -4.02
CA THR A 56 18.87 8.02 -3.94
C THR A 56 17.36 7.86 -4.18
N ALA A 57 16.60 7.78 -3.09
CA ALA A 57 15.53 8.74 -2.78
C ALA A 57 15.01 8.46 -1.37
N LEU A 58 15.54 9.23 -0.42
CA LEU A 58 14.99 9.43 0.92
C LEU A 58 13.55 9.94 0.80
N PHE A 59 12.69 9.45 1.68
CA PHE A 59 11.29 9.85 1.84
C PHE A 59 11.19 11.36 2.10
N LEU A 60 11.11 12.17 1.05
CA LEU A 60 10.76 13.58 1.11
C LEU A 60 10.00 13.95 -0.17
N ARG A 61 8.71 14.28 0.01
CA ARG A 61 7.95 15.32 -0.69
C ARG A 61 8.41 15.63 -2.13
N ARG A 62 7.67 15.10 -3.09
CA ARG A 62 7.55 15.51 -4.51
C ARG A 62 8.72 16.36 -5.05
N GLY A 63 9.68 15.72 -5.71
CA GLY A 63 10.65 16.45 -6.53
C GLY A 63 11.84 15.63 -7.00
N VAL A 64 11.94 15.44 -8.31
CA VAL A 64 13.11 14.99 -9.08
C VAL A 64 13.48 13.50 -8.94
N GLY A 65 12.97 12.66 -9.85
CA GLY A 65 13.34 11.25 -10.00
C GLY A 65 12.18 10.25 -10.15
N ALA A 66 10.93 10.72 -10.16
CA ALA A 66 9.75 9.86 -10.24
C ALA A 66 9.73 9.03 -11.53
N ARG A 67 9.71 7.70 -11.38
CA ARG A 67 9.48 6.77 -12.50
C ARG A 67 8.01 6.89 -12.96
N PRO A 68 7.70 6.58 -14.23
CA PRO A 68 6.30 6.50 -14.66
C PRO A 68 5.51 5.50 -13.80
N GLY A 69 4.29 5.87 -13.40
CA GLY A 69 3.39 5.03 -12.60
C GLY A 69 3.19 5.52 -11.15
N ALA A 70 2.16 4.97 -10.49
CA ALA A 70 1.83 5.26 -9.10
C ALA A 70 2.85 4.59 -8.19
N GLN A 71 3.66 5.40 -7.49
CA GLN A 71 4.75 4.88 -6.66
C GLN A 71 4.20 4.17 -5.42
N HIS A 72 5.08 3.46 -4.72
CA HIS A 72 4.76 2.86 -3.42
C HIS A 72 4.09 3.89 -2.48
N ALA A 73 3.05 3.45 -1.76
CA ALA A 73 2.31 4.22 -0.77
C ALA A 73 1.56 5.47 -1.27
N THR A 74 1.52 5.73 -2.58
CA THR A 74 0.82 6.91 -3.13
C THR A 74 -0.70 6.84 -3.05
N ASP A 75 -1.24 5.65 -2.83
CA ASP A 75 -2.64 5.34 -2.61
C ASP A 75 -3.10 5.61 -1.16
N ILE A 76 -2.19 5.69 -0.18
CA ILE A 76 -2.53 5.90 1.24
C ILE A 76 -3.40 7.15 1.47
N PRO A 77 -3.06 8.35 0.95
CA PRO A 77 -3.89 9.53 1.17
C PRO A 77 -5.28 9.39 0.55
N ILE A 78 -5.39 8.70 -0.59
CA ILE A 78 -6.67 8.45 -1.28
C ILE A 78 -7.51 7.42 -0.50
N PHE A 79 -6.87 6.38 0.04
CA PHE A 79 -7.53 5.32 0.82
C PHE A 79 -8.17 5.84 2.11
N PHE A 80 -7.51 6.81 2.76
CA PHE A 80 -7.99 7.40 4.03
C PHE A 80 -8.78 8.70 3.84
N ASP A 81 -9.11 9.10 2.60
CA ASP A 81 -9.74 10.39 2.30
C ASP A 81 -8.99 11.60 2.89
N SER A 82 -7.65 11.51 2.88
CA SER A 82 -6.74 12.52 3.43
C SER A 82 -5.86 13.18 2.36
N GLN A 83 -6.19 13.01 1.07
CA GLN A 83 -5.48 13.62 -0.05
C GLN A 83 -5.34 15.14 0.07
N SER A 84 -6.31 15.82 0.68
CA SER A 84 -6.25 17.28 0.90
C SER A 84 -5.14 17.68 1.87
N ALA A 85 -4.86 16.83 2.88
CA ALA A 85 -3.79 17.04 3.84
C ALA A 85 -2.40 16.79 3.22
N GLU A 86 -2.27 15.82 2.31
CA GLU A 86 -1.00 15.49 1.65
C GLU A 86 -0.70 16.42 0.47
N HIS A 87 -1.69 16.74 -0.37
CA HIS A 87 -1.50 17.44 -1.63
C HIS A 87 -1.90 18.92 -1.60
N GLY A 88 -2.59 19.38 -0.55
CA GLY A 88 -2.98 20.78 -0.39
C GLY A 88 -3.75 21.30 -1.61
N GLU A 89 -3.31 22.43 -2.17
CA GLU A 89 -3.93 23.08 -3.33
C GLU A 89 -3.88 22.22 -4.62
N GLU A 90 -3.00 21.22 -4.69
CA GLU A 90 -2.95 20.31 -5.84
C GLU A 90 -4.10 19.27 -5.83
N THR A 91 -4.88 19.22 -4.75
CA THR A 91 -6.02 18.32 -4.61
C THR A 91 -7.17 18.73 -5.53
N GLY A 92 -7.15 18.19 -6.75
CA GLY A 92 -8.25 18.33 -7.70
C GLY A 92 -9.41 17.35 -7.47
N VAL A 93 -10.53 17.61 -8.18
CA VAL A 93 -11.76 16.80 -8.20
C VAL A 93 -11.51 15.30 -8.44
N ARG A 94 -10.50 14.97 -9.25
CA ARG A 94 -10.16 13.57 -9.55
C ARG A 94 -9.64 12.81 -8.33
N HIS A 95 -8.89 13.46 -7.44
CA HIS A 95 -8.41 12.81 -6.22
C HIS A 95 -9.57 12.47 -5.30
N ASN A 96 -10.51 13.41 -5.12
CA ASN A 96 -11.70 13.19 -4.29
C ASN A 96 -12.58 12.08 -4.87
N ALA A 97 -12.84 12.10 -6.17
CA ALA A 97 -13.61 11.03 -6.82
C ALA A 97 -12.94 9.65 -6.71
N MET A 98 -11.60 9.59 -6.72
CA MET A 98 -10.86 8.37 -6.45
C MET A 98 -11.01 7.92 -4.99
N GLY A 99 -10.94 8.85 -4.03
CA GLY A 99 -11.12 8.58 -2.60
C GLY A 99 -12.52 8.03 -2.29
N ASP A 100 -13.55 8.65 -2.87
CA ASP A 100 -14.94 8.21 -2.76
C ASP A 100 -15.11 6.77 -3.28
N ALA A 101 -14.52 6.48 -4.46
CA ALA A 101 -14.58 5.15 -5.06
C ALA A 101 -13.83 4.10 -4.22
N MET A 102 -12.60 4.38 -3.79
CA MET A 102 -11.80 3.47 -2.96
C MET A 102 -12.50 3.18 -1.63
N SER A 103 -12.98 4.22 -0.95
CA SER A 103 -13.72 4.10 0.30
C SER A 103 -15.00 3.29 0.14
N SER A 104 -15.72 3.47 -0.97
CA SER A 104 -16.94 2.70 -1.26
C SER A 104 -16.65 1.21 -1.42
N TYR A 105 -15.61 0.82 -2.18
CA TYR A 105 -15.21 -0.58 -2.29
C TYR A 105 -14.79 -1.17 -0.94
N LEU A 106 -14.02 -0.42 -0.14
CA LEU A 106 -13.57 -0.86 1.17
C LEU A 106 -14.72 -1.10 2.14
N VAL A 107 -15.66 -0.15 2.24
CA VAL A 107 -16.83 -0.26 3.12
C VAL A 107 -17.74 -1.41 2.70
N ASN A 108 -17.93 -1.62 1.39
CA ASN A 108 -18.70 -2.74 0.86
C ASN A 108 -18.07 -4.08 1.25
N PHE A 109 -16.75 -4.20 1.04
CA PHE A 109 -16.01 -5.40 1.42
C PHE A 109 -16.05 -5.65 2.92
N ALA A 110 -15.85 -4.62 3.74
CA ALA A 110 -15.90 -4.74 5.20
C ALA A 110 -17.26 -5.23 5.70
N LYS A 111 -18.36 -4.85 5.02
CA LYS A 111 -19.72 -5.28 5.39
C LYS A 111 -20.08 -6.67 4.86
N ASN A 112 -19.67 -6.98 3.63
CA ASN A 112 -20.26 -8.08 2.87
C ASN A 112 -19.24 -9.13 2.40
N GLY A 113 -17.94 -8.91 2.60
CA GLY A 113 -16.86 -9.69 1.99
C GLY A 113 -16.75 -9.53 0.47
N ALA A 114 -17.58 -8.68 -0.14
CA ALA A 114 -17.64 -8.39 -1.57
C ALA A 114 -17.57 -6.88 -1.82
N PRO A 115 -16.63 -6.39 -2.63
CA PRO A 115 -16.38 -4.96 -2.78
C PRO A 115 -17.34 -4.25 -3.75
N ASN A 116 -17.90 -4.98 -4.71
CA ASN A 116 -18.71 -4.45 -5.82
C ASN A 116 -20.20 -4.24 -5.49
N THR A 117 -20.58 -4.21 -4.21
CA THR A 117 -21.99 -4.06 -3.81
C THR A 117 -22.40 -2.57 -3.69
N GLY A 118 -22.47 -1.83 -4.79
CA GLY A 118 -22.86 -0.41 -4.75
C GLY A 118 -23.20 0.24 -6.11
N TRP A 119 -24.07 1.25 -6.09
CA TRP A 119 -24.48 2.01 -7.30
C TRP A 119 -23.33 2.89 -7.82
N GLY A 120 -23.07 2.86 -9.12
CA GLY A 120 -22.04 3.70 -9.76
C GLY A 120 -20.60 3.20 -9.66
N LEU A 121 -20.35 2.08 -8.98
CA LEU A 121 -19.04 1.42 -8.98
C LEU A 121 -18.87 0.53 -10.21
N LYS A 122 -17.63 0.43 -10.71
CA LYS A 122 -17.30 -0.58 -11.70
C LYS A 122 -17.39 -1.96 -11.06
N VAL A 123 -17.78 -2.95 -11.84
CA VAL A 123 -17.73 -4.34 -11.39
C VAL A 123 -16.27 -4.71 -11.17
N TRP A 124 -15.97 -5.21 -9.97
CA TRP A 124 -14.70 -5.85 -9.60
C TRP A 124 -14.71 -7.29 -10.11
#